data_AF-A0A645FSS9-F1
#
_entry.id   AF-A0A645FSS9-F1
#
_cell.length_a   1.000
_cell.length_b   1.000
_cell.length_c   1.000
_cell.angle_alpha   90.00
_cell.angle_beta   90.00
_cell.angle_gamma   90.00
#
_symmetry.space_group_name_H-M   'P 1'
#
loop_
_entity.id
_entity.type
_entity.pdbx_description
1 polymer ?
#
loop_
_entity_poly.entity_id
_entity_poly.type
_entity_poly.pdbx_seq_one_letter_code
_entity_poly.pdbx_strand_id
1 'polypeptide(L)'
;MRKREKVEIMIREAIPADAKDIIAFSKKTGAETPYLAYGAEGLELSEAFEELYLEDLMEKDNNVMLIATINNKQLIGLASVGQRINPNLDMSVKSALRSRRSIGDSESDRSLWKKSRLGQSRAA
;
A
#
# COMPACT_ATOMS: atom_id res chain seq x y z
N MET A 1 10.28 12.19 44.01
CA MET A 1 10.41 12.76 42.64
C MET A 1 10.63 11.61 41.67
N ARG A 2 9.76 11.43 40.65
CA ARG A 2 10.02 10.45 39.59
C ARG A 2 11.15 10.97 38.69
N LYS A 3 12.24 10.22 38.59
CA LYS A 3 13.33 10.50 37.63
C LYS A 3 12.72 10.38 36.22
N ARG A 4 12.74 11.45 35.43
CA ARG A 4 12.36 11.40 34.01
C ARG A 4 13.62 11.04 33.23
N GLU A 5 13.70 9.81 32.76
CA GLU A 5 14.72 9.43 31.79
C GLU A 5 14.37 10.08 30.45
N LYS A 6 15.39 10.63 29.77
CA LYS A 6 15.23 11.10 28.40
C LYS A 6 15.27 9.87 27.49
N VAL A 7 14.17 9.59 26.81
CA VAL A 7 14.08 8.54 25.80
C VAL A 7 13.96 9.22 24.44
N GLU A 8 14.82 8.84 23.51
CA GLU A 8 14.72 9.29 22.12
C GLU A 8 13.84 8.31 21.35
N ILE A 9 12.81 8.85 20.72
CA ILE A 9 11.88 8.09 19.88
C ILE A 9 11.98 8.64 18.47
N MET A 10 12.32 7.77 17.52
CA MET A 10 12.35 8.09 16.11
C MET A 10 11.18 7.42 15.40
N ILE A 11 10.44 8.21 14.62
CA ILE A 11 9.39 7.71 13.73
C ILE A 11 9.91 7.84 12.30
N ARG A 12 9.86 6.74 11.55
CA ARG A 12 10.27 6.70 10.14
C ARG A 12 9.44 5.70 9.36
N GLU A 13 9.54 5.78 8.03
CA GLU A 13 8.98 4.78 7.14
C GLU A 13 9.67 3.43 7.35
N ALA A 14 8.88 2.36 7.25
CA ALA A 14 9.36 0.98 7.27
C ALA A 14 10.15 0.69 5.99
N ILE A 15 11.27 0.00 6.13
CA ILE A 15 12.06 -0.52 5.01
C ILE A 15 12.07 -2.06 5.06
N PRO A 16 12.38 -2.76 3.96
CA PRO A 16 12.38 -4.23 3.94
C PRO A 16 13.22 -4.86 5.05
N ALA A 17 14.35 -4.23 5.41
CA ALA A 17 15.22 -4.69 6.50
C ALA A 17 14.55 -4.72 7.89
N ASP A 18 13.40 -4.04 8.08
CA ASP A 18 12.64 -4.05 9.33
C ASP A 18 11.68 -5.24 9.46
N ALA A 19 11.49 -6.02 8.39
CA ALA A 19 10.51 -7.11 8.32
C ALA A 19 10.61 -8.07 9.52
N LYS A 20 11.83 -8.46 9.88
CA LYS A 20 12.09 -9.33 11.02
C LYS A 20 11.61 -8.74 12.36
N ASP A 21 11.92 -7.46 12.59
CA ASP A 21 11.55 -6.77 13.82
C ASP A 21 10.04 -6.53 13.89
N ILE A 22 9.40 -6.28 12.75
CA ILE A 22 7.94 -6.17 12.61
C ILE A 22 7.27 -7.49 12.99
N ILE A 23 7.69 -8.62 12.42
CA ILE A 23 7.11 -9.94 12.72
C ILE A 23 7.28 -10.28 14.21
N ALA A 24 8.48 -10.05 14.75
CA ALA A 24 8.76 -10.28 16.17
C ALA A 24 7.88 -9.41 17.07
N PHE A 25 7.69 -8.13 16.71
CA PHE A 25 6.83 -7.20 17.44
C PHE A 25 5.36 -7.63 17.37
N SER A 26 4.85 -7.98 16.18
CA SER A 26 3.47 -8.45 15.99
C SER A 26 3.16 -9.71 16.78
N LYS A 27 4.10 -10.66 16.86
CA LYS A 27 3.94 -11.86 17.70
C LYS A 27 3.84 -11.51 19.18
N LYS A 28 4.68 -10.57 19.65
CA LYS A 28 4.64 -10.10 21.04
C LYS A 28 3.33 -9.39 21.35
N THR A 29 2.93 -8.40 20.56
CA THR A 29 1.70 -7.62 20.80
C THR A 29 0.44 -8.47 20.61
N GLY A 30 0.47 -9.42 19.69
CA GLY A 30 -0.60 -10.40 19.47
C GLY A 30 -0.86 -11.29 20.69
N ALA A 31 0.18 -11.63 21.45
CA ALA A 31 0.04 -12.38 22.70
C ALA A 31 -0.44 -11.52 23.87
N GLU A 32 -0.20 -10.20 23.84
CA GLU A 32 -0.59 -9.27 24.92
C GLU A 32 -2.08 -8.92 24.89
N THR A 33 -2.75 -9.00 23.72
CA THR A 33 -4.13 -8.55 23.58
C THR A 33 -4.98 -9.36 22.60
N PRO A 34 -6.25 -9.65 22.94
CA PRO A 34 -7.17 -10.34 22.04
C PRO A 34 -7.78 -9.43 20.96
N TYR A 35 -7.44 -8.14 20.92
CA TYR A 35 -8.01 -7.19 19.94
C TYR A 35 -7.33 -7.24 18.57
N LEU A 36 -6.26 -8.01 18.42
CA LEU A 36 -5.54 -8.17 17.16
C LEU A 36 -6.06 -9.41 16.42
N ALA A 37 -6.33 -9.26 15.12
CA ALA A 37 -6.93 -10.31 14.30
C ALA A 37 -6.08 -11.59 14.22
N TYR A 38 -4.78 -11.49 14.47
CA TYR A 38 -3.81 -12.58 14.40
C TYR A 38 -3.50 -13.24 15.75
N GLY A 39 -3.99 -12.70 16.87
CA GLY A 39 -3.81 -13.30 18.20
C GLY A 39 -2.36 -13.62 18.58
N ALA A 40 -2.18 -14.58 19.50
CA ALA A 40 -0.88 -14.96 20.05
C ALA A 40 0.04 -15.70 19.06
N GLU A 41 -0.52 -16.22 17.97
CA GLU A 41 0.23 -16.87 16.90
C GLU A 41 1.05 -15.85 16.09
N GLY A 42 0.59 -14.59 16.07
CA GLY A 42 1.23 -13.50 15.33
C GLY A 42 0.89 -13.57 13.85
N LEU A 43 1.59 -12.78 13.04
CA LEU A 43 1.44 -12.87 11.59
C LEU A 43 2.01 -14.21 11.11
N GLU A 44 1.19 -15.07 10.51
CA GLU A 44 1.62 -16.31 9.82
C GLU A 44 2.36 -16.01 8.49
N LEU A 45 3.16 -14.95 8.48
CA LEU A 45 3.89 -14.49 7.31
C LEU A 45 5.36 -14.84 7.47
N SER A 46 5.99 -15.32 6.40
CA SER A 46 7.44 -15.46 6.38
C SER A 46 8.11 -14.09 6.30
N GLU A 47 9.34 -13.99 6.83
CA GLU A 47 10.17 -12.78 6.73
C GLU A 47 10.28 -12.28 5.29
N ALA A 48 10.52 -13.18 4.34
CA ALA A 48 10.60 -12.85 2.91
C ALA A 48 9.29 -12.29 2.34
N PHE A 49 8.12 -12.71 2.85
CA PHE A 49 6.85 -12.17 2.38
C PHE A 49 6.64 -10.74 2.90
N GLU A 50 7.01 -10.49 4.16
CA GLU A 50 6.93 -9.15 4.75
C GLU A 50 7.93 -8.19 4.06
N GLU A 51 9.14 -8.64 3.72
CA GLU A 51 10.10 -7.86 2.93
C GLU A 51 9.49 -7.41 1.60
N LEU A 52 8.91 -8.34 0.84
CA LEU A 52 8.25 -8.04 -0.44
C LEU A 52 7.07 -7.08 -0.27
N TYR A 53 6.30 -7.22 0.82
CA TYR A 53 5.21 -6.31 1.13
C TYR A 53 5.71 -4.89 1.38
N LEU A 54 6.81 -4.74 2.12
CA LEU A 54 7.42 -3.44 2.41
C LEU A 54 8.03 -2.81 1.15
N GLU A 55 8.66 -3.60 0.28
CA GLU A 55 9.13 -3.14 -1.04
C GLU A 55 7.98 -2.58 -1.88
N ASP A 56 6.88 -3.35 -2.03
CA ASP A 56 5.68 -2.93 -2.74
C ASP A 56 5.00 -1.70 -2.11
N LEU A 57 5.15 -1.51 -0.80
CA LEU A 57 4.63 -0.34 -0.10
C LEU A 57 5.43 0.92 -0.43
N MET A 58 6.76 0.81 -0.54
CA MET A 58 7.64 1.95 -0.88
C MET A 58 7.40 2.47 -2.30
N GLU A 59 6.87 1.65 -3.20
CA GLU A 59 6.50 2.07 -4.56
C GLU A 59 5.14 2.80 -4.62
N LYS A 60 4.37 2.83 -3.52
CA LYS A 60 3.02 3.39 -3.48
C LYS A 60 2.98 4.77 -2.84
N ASP A 61 2.55 5.77 -3.61
CA ASP A 61 2.35 7.14 -3.10
C ASP A 61 1.18 7.28 -2.11
N ASN A 62 0.29 6.28 -2.02
CA ASN A 62 -0.96 6.36 -1.27
C ASN A 62 -1.02 5.44 -0.04
N ASN A 63 0.01 4.64 0.19
CA ASN A 63 0.10 3.71 1.32
C ASN A 63 1.46 3.88 1.99
N VAL A 64 1.47 4.02 3.31
CA VAL A 64 2.70 4.15 4.09
C VAL A 64 2.60 3.35 5.36
N MET A 65 3.72 2.75 5.75
CA MET A 65 3.88 2.04 7.01
C MET A 65 4.98 2.74 7.79
N LEU A 66 4.61 3.19 8.98
CA LEU A 66 5.46 3.93 9.90
C LEU A 66 5.84 3.03 11.06
N ILE A 67 7.11 3.07 11.42
CA ILE A 67 7.63 2.40 12.60
C ILE A 67 8.14 3.44 13.59
N ALA A 68 7.93 3.15 14.88
CA ALA A 68 8.51 3.91 15.98
C ALA A 68 9.61 3.08 16.62
N THR A 69 10.80 3.68 16.76
CA THR A 69 11.96 3.03 17.38
C THR A 69 12.49 3.83 18.56
N ILE A 70 12.92 3.13 19.61
CA ILE A 70 13.69 3.73 20.71
C ILE A 70 15.17 3.61 20.37
N ASN A 71 15.89 4.74 20.46
CA ASN A 71 17.34 4.82 20.21
C ASN A 71 17.77 4.14 18.89
N ASN A 72 16.92 4.19 17.86
CA ASN A 72 17.12 3.56 16.54
C ASN A 72 17.40 2.05 16.57
N LYS A 73 17.03 1.35 17.65
CA LYS A 73 17.34 -0.07 17.84
C LYS A 73 16.12 -0.92 18.09
N GLN A 74 15.21 -0.46 18.93
CA GLN A 74 14.09 -1.28 19.36
C GLN A 74 12.79 -0.74 18.78
N LEU A 75 12.10 -1.57 18.01
CA LEU A 75 10.76 -1.28 17.53
C LEU A 75 9.77 -1.30 18.71
N ILE A 76 9.01 -0.22 18.85
CA ILE A 76 8.02 -0.04 19.92
C ILE A 76 6.61 0.24 19.42
N GLY A 77 6.43 0.45 18.12
CA GLY A 77 5.13 0.72 17.54
C GLY A 77 5.16 0.63 16.02
N LEU A 78 4.00 0.24 15.48
CA LEU A 78 3.72 0.15 14.06
C LEU A 78 2.43 0.91 13.78
N ALA A 79 2.39 1.66 12.68
CA ALA A 79 1.18 2.28 12.19
C ALA A 79 1.16 2.17 10.66
N SER A 80 0.08 1.62 10.12
CA SER A 80 -0.15 1.59 8.67
C SER A 80 -1.26 2.58 8.32
N VAL A 81 -0.99 3.42 7.32
CA VAL A 81 -1.97 4.34 6.75
C VAL A 81 -2.04 4.02 5.27
N GLY A 82 -3.19 3.51 4.83
CA GLY A 82 -3.43 3.21 3.43
C GLY A 82 -4.82 3.63 3.01
N GLN A 83 -5.00 3.88 1.72
CA GLN A 83 -6.34 4.03 1.17
C GLN A 83 -7.08 2.69 1.26
N ARG A 84 -8.30 2.72 1.79
CA ARG A 84 -9.26 1.63 1.61
C ARG A 84 -9.73 1.66 0.16
N ILE A 85 -8.97 1.03 -0.72
CA ILE A 85 -9.39 0.89 -2.12
C ILE A 85 -10.55 -0.11 -2.13
N ASN A 86 -11.74 0.35 -2.51
CA ASN A 86 -12.85 -0.55 -2.78
C ASN A 86 -12.42 -1.44 -3.98
N PRO A 87 -12.31 -2.77 -3.83
CA PRO A 87 -11.78 -3.64 -4.88
C PRO A 87 -12.49 -3.50 -6.23
N ASN A 88 -13.79 -3.14 -6.20
CA ASN A 88 -14.60 -2.92 -7.39
C ASN A 88 -14.20 -1.67 -8.19
N LEU A 89 -13.59 -0.65 -7.56
CA LEU A 89 -13.18 0.58 -8.23
C LEU A 89 -11.79 0.45 -8.88
N ASP A 90 -10.85 -0.30 -8.26
CA ASP A 90 -9.48 -0.42 -8.78
C ASP A 90 -9.37 -1.32 -10.00
N MET A 91 -10.09 -2.46 -10.01
CA MET A 91 -10.10 -3.35 -11.18
C MET A 91 -10.73 -2.69 -12.41
N SER A 92 -11.80 -1.91 -12.24
CA SER A 92 -12.42 -1.17 -13.34
C SER A 92 -11.51 -0.07 -13.90
N VAL A 93 -10.72 0.60 -13.06
CA VAL A 93 -9.81 1.67 -13.50
C VAL A 93 -8.57 1.07 -14.19
N LYS A 94 -7.95 0.03 -13.62
CA LYS A 94 -6.76 -0.62 -14.21
C LYS A 94 -7.06 -1.34 -15.53
N SER A 95 -8.22 -2.01 -15.65
CA SER A 95 -8.65 -2.63 -16.91
C SER A 95 -8.96 -1.60 -18.01
N ALA A 96 -9.62 -0.49 -17.66
CA ALA A 96 -9.92 0.59 -18.60
C ALA A 96 -8.67 1.34 -19.08
N LEU A 97 -7.66 1.52 -18.20
CA LEU A 97 -6.38 2.14 -18.57
C LEU A 97 -5.49 1.19 -19.39
N ARG A 98 -5.52 -0.12 -19.12
CA ARG A 98 -4.83 -1.11 -19.96
C ARG A 98 -5.45 -1.23 -21.35
N SER A 99 -6.78 -1.25 -21.46
CA SER A 99 -7.45 -1.36 -22.77
C SER A 99 -7.26 -0.12 -23.64
N ARG A 100 -7.16 1.08 -23.03
CA ARG A 100 -6.85 2.32 -23.74
C ARG A 100 -5.40 2.39 -24.25
N ARG A 101 -4.44 1.74 -23.60
CA ARG A 101 -3.05 1.66 -24.10
C ARG A 101 -2.88 0.64 -25.23
N SER A 102 -3.76 -0.35 -25.33
CA SER A 102 -3.71 -1.36 -26.41
C SER A 102 -4.47 -0.97 -27.68
N ILE A 103 -5.29 0.10 -27.65
CA ILE A 103 -5.89 0.67 -28.86
C ILE A 103 -4.93 1.73 -29.37
N GLY A 104 -4.11 1.34 -30.34
CA GLY A 104 -3.03 2.12 -30.88
C GLY A 104 -3.46 3.50 -31.39
N ASP A 105 -2.64 4.50 -31.09
CA ASP A 105 -2.56 5.79 -31.77
C ASP A 105 -2.06 5.58 -33.21
N SER A 106 -2.87 4.95 -34.07
CA SER A 106 -2.63 4.92 -35.51
C SER A 106 -3.40 6.07 -36.17
N GLU A 107 -2.72 6.84 -37.02
CA GLU A 107 -3.30 7.98 -37.75
C GLU A 107 -4.53 7.58 -38.62
N SER A 108 -4.63 6.29 -38.95
CA SER A 108 -5.79 5.68 -39.62
C SER A 108 -7.08 5.71 -38.78
N ASP A 109 -7.00 5.60 -37.45
CA ASP A 109 -8.19 5.54 -36.59
C ASP A 109 -8.83 6.93 -36.37
N ARG A 110 -8.04 8.00 -36.49
CA ARG A 110 -8.55 9.39 -36.43
C ARG A 110 -9.45 9.73 -37.63
N SER A 111 -9.23 9.11 -38.79
CA SER A 111 -10.04 9.29 -40.00
C SER A 111 -11.44 8.68 -39.85
N LEU A 112 -11.54 7.53 -39.19
CA LEU A 112 -12.81 6.82 -38.95
C LEU A 112 -13.71 7.59 -37.96
N TRP A 113 -13.12 8.27 -36.99
CA TRP A 113 -13.85 9.10 -36.02
C TRP A 113 -14.42 10.40 -36.58
N LYS A 114 -13.83 10.98 -37.63
CA LYS A 114 -14.40 12.17 -38.30
C LYS A 114 -15.58 11.83 -39.20
N LYS A 115 -15.58 10.67 -39.86
CA LYS A 115 -16.66 10.29 -40.78
C LYS A 115 -17.98 9.93 -40.08
N SER A 116 -17.96 9.39 -38.87
CA SER A 116 -19.20 9.00 -38.17
C SER A 116 -19.99 10.20 -37.61
N ARG A 117 -19.34 11.35 -37.35
CA ARG A 117 -20.02 12.58 -36.88
C ARG A 117 -20.64 13.43 -37.99
N LEU A 118 -20.19 13.28 -39.23
CA LEU A 118 -20.78 14.02 -40.36
C LEU A 118 -22.05 13.37 -40.92
N GLY A 119 -22.38 12.13 -40.50
CA GLY A 119 -23.58 11.41 -40.96
C GLY A 119 -24.84 11.57 -40.10
N GLN A 120 -24.75 12.21 -38.93
CA GLN A 120 -25.90 12.37 -38.01
C GLN A 120 -26.45 13.80 -37.94
N SER A 121 -26.15 14.64 -38.93
CA SER A 121 -26.78 15.96 -39.08
C SER A 121 -27.47 16.05 -40.44
N ARG A 122 -28.56 15.30 -40.62
CA ARG A 122 -29.66 15.58 -41.56
C ARG A 122 -30.77 14.54 -41.45
N ALA A 123 -31.72 14.81 -40.57
CA ALA A 123 -33.13 14.43 -40.71
C ALA A 123 -33.91 15.25 -39.68
N ALA A 124 -34.31 16.46 -40.08
CA ALA A 124 -35.43 17.20 -39.51
C ALA A 124 -36.65 16.94 -40.39
#